data_AF-A0A932VDL0-F1
#
_entry.id   AF-A0A932VDL0-F1
#
_cell.length_a   1.000
_cell.length_b   1.000
_cell.length_c   1.000
_cell.angle_alpha   90.00
_cell.angle_beta   90.00
_cell.angle_gamma   90.00
#
_symmetry.space_group_name_H-M   'P 1'
#
loop_
_entity.id
_entity.type
_entity.pdbx_description
1 polymer ?
#
loop_
_entity_poly.entity_id
_entity_poly.type
_entity_poly.pdbx_seq_one_letter_code
_entity_poly.pdbx_strand_id
1 'polypeptide(L)' 'MKTVRIITLGVKPEFRGSGIFALFTYESFLRAKKAKLVGGEASWILEDNDAMNKPWRDMGAPLYRRWRIYERTL' A
#
# COMPACT_ATOMS: atom_id res chain seq x y z
N MET A 1 10.64 14.47 -7.63
CA MET A 1 10.71 13.48 -6.53
C MET A 1 10.70 12.09 -7.15
N LYS A 2 11.64 11.18 -6.81
CA LYS A 2 11.61 9.79 -7.33
C LYS A 2 10.85 8.90 -6.35
N THR A 3 9.69 8.40 -6.77
CA THR A 3 8.80 7.55 -5.96
C THR A 3 8.43 6.26 -6.69
N VAL A 4 7.87 5.30 -5.96
CA VAL A 4 7.29 4.07 -6.51
C VAL A 4 5.80 3.98 -6.23
N ARG A 5 5.06 3.29 -7.10
CA ARG A 5 3.66 2.93 -6.86
C ARG A 5 3.56 1.41 -6.65
N ILE A 6 2.86 1.02 -5.60
CA ILE A 6 2.46 -0.36 -5.37
C ILE A 6 1.14 -0.55 -6.11
N ILE A 7 1.18 -1.29 -7.22
CA ILE A 7 0.00 -1.55 -8.05
C ILE A 7 -0.89 -2.61 -7.40
N THR A 8 -0.28 -3.69 -6.91
CA THR A 8 -0.97 -4.76 -6.19
C THR A 8 -0.10 -5.23 -5.04
N LEU A 9 -0.76 -5.52 -3.91
CA LEU A 9 -0.18 -6.23 -2.79
C LEU A 9 -1.31 -6.97 -2.07
N GLY A 10 -1.09 -8.23 -1.79
CA GLY A 10 -2.09 -9.05 -1.13
C GLY A 10 -1.50 -10.37 -0.69
N VAL A 11 -2.16 -10.99 0.27
CA VAL A 11 -1.84 -12.33 0.76
C VAL A 11 -3.10 -13.17 0.59
N LYS A 12 -2.93 -14.36 0.02
CA LYS A 12 -4.05 -15.29 -0.13
C LYS A 12 -4.67 -15.61 1.24
N PRO A 13 -6.00 -15.80 1.33
CA PRO A 13 -6.69 -16.01 2.60
C PRO A 13 -6.02 -17.01 3.55
N GLU A 14 -5.59 -18.15 3.01
CA GLU A 14 -4.96 -19.26 3.74
C GLU A 14 -3.60 -18.92 4.36
N PHE A 15 -2.94 -17.84 3.92
CA PHE A 15 -1.65 -17.40 4.47
C PHE A 15 -1.74 -16.07 5.23
N ARG A 16 -2.93 -15.53 5.48
CA ARG A 16 -3.08 -14.29 6.27
C ARG A 16 -2.65 -14.54 7.73
N GLY A 17 -2.09 -13.52 8.37
CA GLY A 17 -1.55 -13.63 9.75
C GLY A 17 -0.18 -14.31 9.87
N SER A 18 0.37 -14.86 8.78
CA SER A 18 1.70 -15.51 8.77
C SER A 18 2.90 -14.55 8.70
N GLY A 19 2.66 -13.23 8.63
CA GLY A 19 3.72 -12.23 8.48
C GLY A 19 4.20 -11.97 7.04
N ILE A 20 3.70 -12.71 6.03
CA ILE A 20 4.09 -12.52 4.61
C ILE A 20 3.89 -11.08 4.13
N PHE A 21 2.78 -10.43 4.53
CA PHE A 21 2.54 -9.03 4.16
C PHE A 21 3.66 -8.12 4.66
N ALA A 22 4.05 -8.25 5.94
CA ALA A 22 5.11 -7.46 6.54
C ALA A 22 6.47 -7.75 5.90
N LEU A 23 6.75 -9.01 5.55
CA LEU A 23 7.96 -9.38 4.84
C LEU A 23 8.02 -8.69 3.46
N PHE A 24 6.94 -8.76 2.68
CA PHE A 24 6.89 -8.16 1.35
C PHE A 24 7.00 -6.64 1.39
N THR A 25 6.35 -5.97 2.35
CA THR A 25 6.49 -4.52 2.51
C THR A 25 7.91 -4.13 2.94
N TYR A 26 8.51 -4.83 3.90
CA TYR A 26 9.89 -4.62 4.33
C TYR A 26 10.90 -4.76 3.17
N GLU A 27 10.80 -5.85 2.43
CA GLU A 27 11.62 -6.13 1.25
C GLU A 27 11.45 -5.07 0.14
N SER A 28 10.24 -4.53 -0.01
CA SER A 28 9.96 -3.42 -0.94
C SER A 28 10.62 -2.12 -0.48
N PHE A 29 10.59 -1.80 0.82
CA PHE A 29 11.25 -0.62 1.38
C PHE A 29 12.77 -0.68 1.22
N LEU A 30 13.39 -1.85 1.46
CA LEU A 30 14.83 -2.02 1.26
C LEU A 30 15.24 -1.78 -0.20
N ARG A 31 14.48 -2.32 -1.16
CA ARG A 31 14.71 -2.10 -2.59
C ARG A 31 14.52 -0.63 -2.98
N ALA A 32 13.48 0.03 -2.46
CA ALA A 32 13.24 1.45 -2.69
C ALA A 32 14.40 2.32 -2.18
N LYS A 33 14.92 2.02 -0.97
CA LYS A 33 16.09 2.69 -0.39
C LYS A 33 17.33 2.49 -1.26
N LYS A 34 17.61 1.27 -1.71
CA LYS A 34 18.74 0.96 -2.62
C LYS A 34 18.63 1.73 -3.94
N ALA A 35 17.41 1.89 -4.46
CA ALA A 35 17.12 2.64 -5.67
C ALA A 35 17.10 4.18 -5.48
N LYS A 36 17.44 4.68 -4.28
CA LYS A 36 17.41 6.11 -3.92
C LYS A 36 16.04 6.75 -4.17
N LEU A 37 14.97 5.99 -3.95
CA LEU A 37 13.59 6.51 -3.94
C LEU A 37 13.31 7.16 -2.60
N VAL A 38 12.51 8.21 -2.62
CA VAL A 38 12.22 9.01 -1.42
C VAL A 38 10.86 8.68 -0.79
N GLY A 39 10.10 7.77 -1.41
CA GLY A 39 8.79 7.35 -0.91
C GLY A 39 8.07 6.43 -1.88
N GLY A 40 6.91 5.95 -1.47
CA GLY A 40 6.01 5.18 -2.31
C GLY A 40 4.55 5.37 -1.91
N GLU A 41 3.64 5.01 -2.81
CA GLU A 41 2.21 5.04 -2.56
C GLU A 41 1.58 3.68 -2.84
N ALA A 42 0.65 3.27 -1.97
CA ALA A 42 -0.18 2.08 -2.12
C ALA A 42 -1.61 2.44 -2.53
N SER A 43 -1.76 3.53 -3.29
CA SER A 43 -3.05 4.09 -3.73
C SER A 43 -4.03 3.02 -4.23
N TRP A 44 -5.33 3.34 -4.22
CA TRP A 44 -6.44 2.46 -4.64
C TRP A 44 -6.87 1.40 -3.61
N ILE A 45 -6.42 1.52 -2.36
CA ILE A 45 -7.06 0.82 -1.26
C ILE A 45 -8.42 1.49 -1.01
N LEU A 46 -9.48 0.69 -1.00
CA LEU A 46 -10.82 1.15 -0.63
C LEU A 46 -10.81 1.70 0.79
N GLU A 47 -11.54 2.79 1.02
CA GLU A 47 -11.53 3.50 2.30
C GLU A 47 -12.00 2.62 3.48
N ASP A 48 -12.92 1.71 3.23
CA ASP A 48 -13.53 0.79 4.19
C ASP A 48 -12.80 -0.56 4.30
N ASN A 49 -11.75 -0.80 3.51
CA ASN A 49 -10.95 -2.01 3.60
C ASN A 49 -9.96 -1.91 4.77
N ASP A 50 -10.45 -2.07 5.99
CA ASP A 50 -9.61 -1.95 7.19
C ASP A 50 -8.49 -2.99 7.24
N ALA A 51 -8.73 -4.20 6.69
CA ALA A 51 -7.72 -5.23 6.57
C ALA A 51 -6.51 -4.78 5.75
N MET A 52 -6.70 -3.89 4.76
CA MET A 52 -5.60 -3.24 4.05
C MET A 52 -5.12 -1.93 4.62
N ASN A 53 -6.00 -1.10 5.17
CA ASN A 53 -5.57 0.18 5.72
C ASN A 53 -4.78 0.04 7.02
N LYS A 54 -5.12 -0.94 7.88
CA LYS A 54 -4.51 -1.10 9.20
C LYS A 54 -2.99 -1.31 9.13
N PRO A 55 -2.44 -2.24 8.31
CA PRO A 55 -0.99 -2.43 8.25
C PRO A 55 -0.22 -1.18 7.81
N TRP A 56 -0.75 -0.38 6.88
CA TRP A 56 -0.11 0.87 6.47
C TRP A 56 -0.07 1.90 7.60
N ARG A 57 -1.17 2.04 8.35
CA ARG A 57 -1.22 2.91 9.55
C ARG A 57 -0.26 2.44 10.63
N ASP A 58 -0.21 1.14 10.90
CA ASP A 58 0.71 0.55 11.90
C ASP A 58 2.18 0.78 11.52
N MET A 59 2.51 0.83 10.22
CA MET A 59 3.85 1.17 9.71
C MET A 59 4.12 2.69 9.67
N GLY A 60 3.19 3.53 10.11
CA GLY A 60 3.33 4.99 10.12
C GLY A 60 3.16 5.64 8.75
N ALA A 61 2.60 4.95 7.75
CA ALA A 61 2.30 5.55 6.46
C ALA A 61 1.10 6.50 6.57
N PRO A 62 1.24 7.80 6.25
CA PRO A 62 0.15 8.76 6.37
C PRO A 62 -0.89 8.57 5.27
N LEU A 63 -2.17 8.79 5.60
CA LEU A 63 -3.22 8.95 4.60
C LEU A 63 -3.05 10.29 3.87
N TYR A 64 -2.35 10.27 2.74
CA TYR A 64 -2.05 11.48 1.96
C TYR A 64 -3.27 12.00 1.17
N ARG A 65 -4.07 11.11 0.58
CA ARG A 65 -5.17 11.48 -0.30
C ARG A 65 -6.31 10.48 -0.23
N ARG A 66 -7.53 11.00 -0.22
CA ARG A 66 -8.78 10.24 -0.35
C ARG A 66 -9.46 10.65 -1.64
N TRP A 67 -9.84 9.67 -2.47
CA TRP A 67 -10.52 9.90 -3.74
C TRP A 67 -12.00 9.53 -3.65
N ARG A 68 -12.80 10.18 -4.50
CA ARG A 68 -14.19 9.83 -4.78
C ARG A 68 -14.31 9.73 -6.29
N ILE A 69 -14.78 8.58 -6.77
CA ILE A 69 -14.97 8.35 -8.20
C ILE A 69 -16.47 8.51 -8.47
N TYR A 70 -16.79 9.36 -9.44
CA TYR A 70 -18.16 9.59 -9.89
C TYR A 70 -18.24 9.22 -11.36
N GLU A 71 -19.37 8.65 -11.76
CA GLU A 71 -19.70 8.40 -13.16
C GLU A 71 -20.88 9.29 -13.56
N ARG A 72 -20.89 9.72 -14.83
CA ARG A 72 -22.04 10.39 -15.45
C ARG A 72 -22.24 9.80 -16.83
N THR A 73 -23.47 9.56 -17.21
CA THR A 73 -23.82 9.29 -18.62
C THR A 73 -23.48 10.52 -19.46
N LEU A 74 -22.86 10.30 -20.62
CA LEU A 74 -22.46 11.35 -21.55
C LEU A 74 -23.69 11.96 -22.24
#